data_AF-A0A2G8K3K1-F1
#
_entry.id   AF-A0A2G8K3K1-F1
#
_cell.length_a   1.000
_cell.length_b   1.000
_cell.length_c   1.000
_cell.angle_alpha   90.00
_cell.angle_beta   90.00
_cell.angle_gamma   90.00
#
_symmetry.space_group_name_H-M   'P 1'
#
loop_
_entity.id
_entity.type
_entity.pdbx_description
1 polymer ?
#
loop_
_entity_poly.entity_id
_entity_poly.type
_entity_poly.pdbx_seq_one_letter_code
_entity_poly.pdbx_strand_id
1 'polypeptide(L)'
;MASEDAEAQVKVFAKQAVAKGHRYGPYKGKLTTMTKWDEALQMGSIKIPSGNTEVSGYRFDSNDFTIPMWLRFIKPAVTADTQTITIVQVGYNFYFEVTKDVSVGTEHFILGRKMEDVEIGPDGNPLVKKRGRPKKPKLTPEQLAAIEEEKKKKLEAKHRQKCGTIKAKDIYEDVEGDEEEAEIEEEEEAAAAEEEAAKADGKSTDQNLDPMVKRPRGRPRKDGLPPQQRKTRRGRRRKVGRPRKRPLSDSEEETKQIKVPHYIRLVQVFFSDFQPSNYT
;
A
#
# COMPACT_ATOMS: atom_id res chain seq x y z
N MET A 1 -43.68 -6.16 -19.37
CA MET A 1 -43.18 -6.66 -18.08
C MET A 1 -41.65 -6.61 -18.10
N ALA A 2 -41.06 -5.42 -18.13
CA ALA A 2 -39.63 -5.22 -17.97
C ALA A 2 -39.43 -4.89 -16.49
N SER A 3 -38.91 -5.83 -15.73
CA SER A 3 -38.72 -5.70 -14.28
C SER A 3 -37.81 -4.50 -13.98
N GLU A 4 -38.32 -3.56 -13.19
CA GLU A 4 -37.64 -2.37 -12.64
C GLU A 4 -36.52 -2.72 -11.62
N ASP A 5 -36.10 -3.99 -11.53
CA ASP A 5 -35.08 -4.49 -10.59
C ASP A 5 -33.63 -4.06 -10.92
N ALA A 6 -33.43 -3.14 -11.87
CA ALA A 6 -32.11 -2.59 -12.19
C ALA A 6 -31.49 -1.78 -11.02
N GLU A 7 -32.31 -1.33 -10.06
CA GLU A 7 -31.86 -0.52 -8.93
C GLU A 7 -31.24 -1.33 -7.77
N ALA A 8 -31.51 -2.63 -7.68
CA ALA A 8 -31.01 -3.48 -6.58
C ALA A 8 -29.57 -4.01 -6.79
N GLN A 9 -28.86 -3.56 -7.82
CA GLN A 9 -27.49 -4.00 -8.07
C GLN A 9 -26.49 -3.27 -7.18
N VAL A 10 -25.63 -4.02 -6.50
CA VAL A 10 -24.49 -3.48 -5.75
C VAL A 10 -23.58 -2.71 -6.70
N LYS A 11 -23.37 -1.41 -6.42
CA LYS A 11 -22.48 -0.52 -7.18
C LYS A 11 -21.23 -0.21 -6.37
N VAL A 12 -20.14 0.07 -7.06
CA VAL A 12 -18.84 0.39 -6.43
C VAL A 12 -18.48 1.84 -6.74
N PHE A 13 -18.39 2.66 -5.70
CA PHE A 13 -18.07 4.08 -5.80
C PHE A 13 -16.70 4.40 -5.20
N ALA A 14 -16.02 5.39 -5.77
CA ALA A 14 -14.78 5.93 -5.22
C ALA A 14 -15.06 6.71 -3.93
N LYS A 15 -14.49 6.27 -2.81
CA LYS A 15 -14.61 6.98 -1.52
C LYS A 15 -13.70 8.20 -1.40
N GLN A 16 -12.60 8.20 -2.15
CA GLN A 16 -11.59 9.26 -2.15
C GLN A 16 -11.24 9.60 -3.61
N ALA A 17 -10.69 10.79 -3.83
CA ALA A 17 -10.15 11.12 -5.15
C ALA A 17 -8.97 10.21 -5.46
N VAL A 18 -8.96 9.61 -6.66
CA VAL A 18 -7.93 8.68 -7.09
C VAL A 18 -7.33 9.20 -8.39
N ALA A 19 -6.02 9.43 -8.38
CA ALA A 19 -5.30 9.90 -9.55
C ALA A 19 -5.15 8.80 -10.61
N LYS A 20 -5.07 9.22 -11.87
CA LYS A 20 -4.71 8.38 -13.01
C LYS A 20 -3.39 7.65 -12.74
N GLY A 21 -3.35 6.36 -13.10
CA GLY A 21 -2.22 5.47 -12.86
C GLY A 21 -2.19 4.83 -11.48
N HIS A 22 -3.13 5.14 -10.58
CA HIS A 22 -3.25 4.41 -9.32
C HIS A 22 -3.56 2.93 -9.57
N ARG A 23 -2.86 2.03 -8.87
CA ARG A 23 -2.97 0.58 -9.06
C ARG A 23 -3.49 -0.11 -7.79
N TYR A 24 -4.58 -0.85 -7.92
CA TYR A 24 -5.02 -1.82 -6.92
C TYR A 24 -4.41 -3.20 -7.21
N GLY A 25 -3.81 -3.84 -6.21
CA GLY A 25 -3.17 -5.14 -6.34
C GLY A 25 -1.79 -5.18 -5.66
N PRO A 26 -0.94 -6.17 -5.98
CA PRO A 26 -1.15 -7.25 -6.95
C PRO A 26 -2.19 -8.29 -6.50
N TYR A 27 -2.92 -8.83 -7.46
CA TYR A 27 -3.81 -9.98 -7.26
C TYR A 27 -3.32 -11.18 -8.06
N LYS A 28 -3.55 -12.37 -7.49
CA LYS A 28 -3.36 -13.63 -8.19
C LYS A 28 -4.70 -14.02 -8.80
N GLY A 29 -4.66 -14.54 -10.02
CA GLY A 29 -5.86 -14.94 -10.72
C GLY A 29 -5.54 -15.66 -12.02
N LYS A 30 -6.58 -16.19 -12.65
CA LYS A 30 -6.49 -16.72 -14.01
C LYS A 30 -7.39 -15.87 -14.90
N LEU A 31 -6.79 -15.25 -15.90
CA LEU A 31 -7.51 -14.57 -16.96
C LEU A 31 -7.65 -15.53 -18.13
N THR A 32 -8.88 -15.85 -18.51
CA THR A 32 -9.19 -16.73 -19.63
C THR A 32 -9.83 -15.89 -20.73
N THR A 33 -9.35 -16.02 -21.96
CA THR A 33 -9.96 -15.35 -23.11
C THR A 33 -11.30 -16.00 -23.43
N MET A 34 -12.34 -15.20 -23.63
CA MET A 34 -13.66 -15.68 -24.02
C MET A 34 -13.87 -15.48 -25.51
N THR A 35 -14.26 -16.54 -26.21
CA THR A 35 -14.63 -16.48 -27.63
C THR A 35 -16.09 -16.05 -27.83
N LYS A 36 -16.97 -16.38 -26.88
CA LYS A 36 -18.40 -16.03 -26.91
C LYS A 36 -18.78 -15.27 -25.65
N TRP A 37 -19.47 -14.14 -25.80
CA TRP A 37 -19.89 -13.31 -24.66
C TRP A 37 -20.96 -13.98 -23.80
N ASP A 38 -21.83 -14.80 -24.40
CA ASP A 38 -22.98 -15.42 -23.72
C ASP A 38 -22.66 -16.67 -22.91
N GLU A 39 -21.40 -17.06 -22.82
CA GLU A 39 -21.01 -18.22 -22.03
C GLU A 39 -21.37 -18.00 -20.54
N ALA A 40 -21.96 -19.03 -19.94
CA ALA A 40 -22.37 -19.01 -18.54
C ALA A 40 -21.16 -18.78 -17.64
N LEU A 41 -21.24 -17.80 -16.74
CA LEU A 41 -20.18 -17.56 -15.77
C LEU A 41 -20.28 -18.58 -14.66
N GLN A 42 -19.15 -19.16 -14.32
CA GLN A 42 -19.01 -19.80 -13.02
C GLN A 42 -19.20 -18.74 -11.93
N MET A 43 -19.89 -19.11 -10.85
CA MET A 43 -20.02 -18.25 -9.68
C MET A 43 -18.66 -17.67 -9.27
N GLY A 44 -18.64 -16.37 -9.03
CA GLY A 44 -17.41 -15.67 -8.65
C GLY A 44 -16.43 -15.45 -9.80
N SER A 45 -16.86 -15.44 -11.06
CA SER A 45 -16.02 -14.92 -12.16
C SER A 45 -16.56 -13.61 -12.72
N ILE A 46 -15.66 -12.75 -13.19
CA ILE A 46 -15.97 -11.41 -13.70
C ILE A 46 -15.79 -11.43 -15.22
N LYS A 47 -16.78 -10.91 -15.97
CA LYS A 47 -16.63 -10.63 -17.41
C LYS A 47 -16.06 -9.24 -17.59
N ILE A 48 -14.98 -9.15 -18.36
CA ILE A 48 -14.40 -7.89 -18.79
C ILE A 48 -14.52 -7.80 -20.30
N PRO A 49 -15.23 -6.81 -20.86
CA PRO A 49 -15.27 -6.60 -22.30
C PRO A 49 -13.87 -6.25 -22.80
N SER A 50 -13.47 -6.80 -23.95
CA SER A 50 -12.12 -6.54 -24.48
C SER A 50 -11.97 -5.12 -25.03
N GLY A 51 -13.05 -4.54 -25.55
CA GLY A 51 -13.00 -3.31 -26.35
C GLY A 51 -12.44 -3.51 -27.77
N ASN A 52 -11.96 -4.72 -28.11
CA ASN A 52 -11.43 -5.08 -29.43
C ASN A 52 -12.40 -6.01 -30.17
N THR A 53 -12.35 -6.01 -31.50
CA THR A 53 -13.22 -6.82 -32.38
C THR A 53 -12.87 -8.31 -32.42
N GLU A 54 -11.61 -8.68 -32.17
CA GLU A 54 -11.16 -10.08 -32.29
C GLU A 54 -11.53 -10.95 -31.08
N VAL A 55 -11.65 -10.33 -29.90
CA VAL A 55 -11.87 -11.04 -28.63
C VAL A 55 -13.13 -10.48 -27.99
N SER A 56 -14.14 -11.34 -27.77
CA SER A 56 -15.41 -10.91 -27.16
C SER A 56 -15.20 -10.35 -25.75
N GLY A 57 -14.27 -10.93 -24.99
CA GLY A 57 -13.91 -10.44 -23.68
C GLY A 57 -12.97 -11.38 -22.94
N TYR A 58 -12.80 -11.08 -21.66
CA TYR A 58 -11.99 -11.85 -20.74
C TYR A 58 -12.84 -12.29 -19.55
N ARG A 59 -12.59 -13.52 -19.10
CA ARG A 59 -13.09 -14.05 -17.85
C ARG A 59 -11.98 -14.00 -16.82
N PHE A 60 -12.16 -13.18 -15.80
CA PHE A 60 -11.28 -13.17 -14.63
C PHE A 60 -11.88 -14.04 -13.53
N ASP A 61 -11.22 -15.15 -13.24
CA ASP A 61 -11.69 -16.05 -12.18
C ASP A 61 -11.38 -15.43 -10.82
N SER A 62 -12.41 -14.93 -10.14
CA SER A 62 -12.28 -14.23 -8.85
C SER A 62 -12.48 -15.15 -7.65
N ASN A 63 -12.52 -16.47 -7.86
CA ASN A 63 -12.62 -17.45 -6.78
C ASN A 63 -11.37 -17.51 -5.88
N ASP A 64 -10.30 -16.79 -6.23
CA ASP A 64 -9.16 -16.59 -5.34
C ASP A 64 -9.55 -15.65 -4.18
N PHE A 65 -9.30 -16.10 -2.95
CA PHE A 65 -9.53 -15.33 -1.72
C PHE A 65 -8.66 -14.08 -1.60
N THR A 66 -7.61 -13.96 -2.42
CA THR A 66 -6.77 -12.77 -2.47
C THR A 66 -7.44 -11.59 -3.18
N ILE A 67 -8.46 -11.85 -4.00
CA ILE A 67 -9.20 -10.81 -4.72
C ILE A 67 -10.31 -10.29 -3.81
N PRO A 68 -10.33 -8.99 -3.47
CA PRO A 68 -11.36 -8.45 -2.62
C PRO A 68 -12.73 -8.54 -3.30
N MET A 69 -13.75 -8.94 -2.52
CA MET A 69 -15.09 -9.22 -3.03
C MET A 69 -15.72 -8.03 -3.77
N TRP A 70 -15.38 -6.80 -3.39
CA TRP A 70 -15.94 -5.60 -4.01
C TRP A 70 -15.60 -5.48 -5.50
N LEU A 71 -14.46 -6.01 -5.95
CA LEU A 71 -14.08 -6.01 -7.37
C LEU A 71 -15.09 -6.78 -8.24
N ARG A 72 -15.82 -7.74 -7.65
CA ARG A 72 -16.85 -8.54 -8.34
C ARG A 72 -18.08 -7.73 -8.72
N PHE A 73 -18.29 -6.59 -8.08
CA PHE A 73 -19.44 -5.71 -8.31
C PHE A 73 -19.11 -4.53 -9.21
N ILE A 74 -17.88 -4.44 -9.73
CA ILE A 74 -17.53 -3.43 -10.74
C ILE A 74 -18.23 -3.79 -12.04
N LYS A 75 -18.96 -2.84 -12.60
CA LYS A 75 -19.68 -3.04 -13.86
C LYS A 75 -18.72 -2.97 -15.06
N PRO A 76 -18.97 -3.77 -16.11
CA PRO A 76 -18.25 -3.61 -17.36
C PRO A 76 -18.62 -2.25 -18.00
N ALA A 77 -17.63 -1.53 -18.51
CA ALA A 77 -17.86 -0.28 -19.24
C ALA A 77 -18.33 -0.59 -20.67
N VAL A 78 -19.29 0.19 -21.18
CA VAL A 78 -19.78 0.08 -22.55
C VAL A 78 -18.87 0.86 -23.51
N THR A 79 -18.34 2.00 -23.05
CA THR A 79 -17.54 2.93 -23.85
C THR A 79 -16.20 3.22 -23.18
N ALA A 80 -15.20 3.60 -23.98
CA ALA A 80 -13.90 4.06 -23.46
C ALA A 80 -14.04 5.35 -22.62
N ASP A 81 -15.11 6.11 -22.81
CA ASP A 81 -15.37 7.32 -22.04
C ASP A 81 -15.78 7.03 -20.60
N THR A 82 -16.63 6.01 -20.42
CA THR A 82 -17.11 5.57 -19.09
C THR A 82 -16.09 4.71 -18.34
N GLN A 83 -15.06 4.20 -19.03
CA GLN A 83 -14.00 3.41 -18.42
C GLN A 83 -13.20 4.20 -17.39
N THR A 84 -13.19 3.68 -16.16
CA THR A 84 -12.38 4.21 -15.06
C THR A 84 -11.19 3.30 -14.71
N ILE A 85 -11.32 2.00 -14.96
CA ILE A 85 -10.35 0.98 -14.56
C ILE A 85 -10.03 0.06 -15.74
N THR A 86 -8.76 -0.31 -15.86
CA THR A 86 -8.25 -1.35 -16.76
C THR A 86 -7.57 -2.46 -15.98
N ILE A 87 -7.60 -3.68 -16.52
CA ILE A 87 -6.79 -4.77 -15.98
C ILE A 87 -5.40 -4.69 -16.60
N VAL A 88 -4.37 -4.61 -15.77
CA VAL A 88 -2.97 -4.69 -16.19
C VAL A 88 -2.39 -6.02 -15.74
N GLN A 89 -1.93 -6.83 -16.67
CA GLN A 89 -1.23 -8.07 -16.36
C GLN A 89 0.28 -7.85 -16.42
N VAL A 90 0.94 -8.14 -15.31
CA VAL A 90 2.39 -8.03 -15.12
C VAL A 90 2.91 -9.41 -14.73
N GLY A 91 3.38 -10.18 -15.71
CA GLY A 91 3.72 -11.59 -15.53
C GLY A 91 2.50 -12.42 -15.08
N TYR A 92 2.58 -13.00 -13.87
CA TYR A 92 1.50 -13.79 -13.25
C TYR A 92 0.60 -12.98 -12.30
N ASN A 93 0.84 -11.67 -12.15
CA ASN A 93 0.07 -10.81 -11.27
C ASN A 93 -0.84 -9.89 -12.07
N PHE A 94 -2.00 -9.60 -11.50
CA PHE A 94 -2.99 -8.68 -12.06
C PHE A 94 -3.09 -7.44 -11.18
N TYR A 95 -3.16 -6.29 -11.83
CA TYR A 95 -3.42 -5.00 -11.21
C TYR A 95 -4.66 -4.39 -11.86
N PHE A 96 -5.42 -3.63 -11.09
CA PHE A 96 -6.50 -2.80 -11.60
C PHE A 96 -5.98 -1.37 -11.59
N GLU A 97 -5.69 -0.83 -12.77
CA GLU A 97 -5.13 0.49 -12.95
C GLU A 97 -6.22 1.49 -13.33
N VAL A 98 -6.24 2.61 -12.61
CA VAL A 98 -7.16 3.73 -12.85
C VAL A 98 -6.69 4.50 -14.09
N THR A 99 -7.55 4.59 -15.12
CA THR A 99 -7.20 5.19 -16.43
C THR A 99 -7.38 6.70 -16.51
N LYS A 100 -8.23 7.26 -15.64
CA LYS A 100 -8.60 8.69 -15.61
C LYS A 100 -8.67 9.14 -14.15
N ASP A 101 -8.51 10.43 -13.87
CA ASP A 101 -8.69 10.93 -12.52
C ASP A 101 -10.15 10.73 -12.07
N VAL A 102 -10.33 10.07 -10.92
CA VAL A 102 -11.65 9.72 -10.39
C VAL A 102 -11.93 10.59 -9.17
N SER A 103 -13.03 11.34 -9.19
CA SER A 103 -13.48 12.14 -8.06
C SER A 103 -14.24 11.28 -7.03
N VAL A 104 -14.47 11.85 -5.85
CA VAL A 104 -15.26 11.19 -4.81
C VAL A 104 -16.70 10.99 -5.30
N GLY A 105 -17.24 9.78 -5.13
CA GLY A 105 -18.61 9.44 -5.49
C GLY A 105 -18.79 8.94 -6.94
N THR A 106 -17.75 8.91 -7.77
CA THR A 106 -17.84 8.34 -9.12
C THR A 106 -17.91 6.81 -9.08
N GLU A 107 -18.80 6.21 -9.89
CA GLU A 107 -18.91 4.76 -10.04
C GLU A 107 -17.74 4.20 -10.86
N HIS A 108 -17.23 3.04 -10.45
CA HIS A 108 -16.17 2.36 -11.18
C HIS A 108 -16.72 1.46 -12.28
N PHE A 109 -16.13 1.61 -13.47
CA PHE A 109 -16.36 0.74 -14.62
C PHE A 109 -15.05 0.15 -15.15
N ILE A 110 -15.10 -1.12 -15.54
CA ILE A 110 -13.95 -1.89 -16.05
C ILE A 110 -14.07 -2.20 -17.53
N LEU A 111 -13.00 -1.97 -18.28
CA LEU A 111 -12.92 -2.29 -19.71
C LEU A 111 -11.50 -2.68 -20.07
N GLY A 112 -11.37 -3.69 -20.93
CA GLY A 112 -10.13 -4.09 -21.56
C GLY A 112 -9.08 -4.71 -20.64
N ARG A 113 -7.94 -5.03 -21.26
CA ARG A 113 -6.73 -5.56 -20.64
C ARG A 113 -5.52 -4.91 -21.27
N LYS A 114 -4.53 -4.57 -20.45
CA LYS A 114 -3.19 -4.14 -20.84
C LYS A 114 -2.18 -5.21 -20.43
N MET A 115 -1.30 -5.58 -21.36
CA MET A 115 -0.12 -6.39 -21.07
C MET A 115 1.04 -5.44 -20.79
N GLU A 116 1.69 -5.61 -19.65
CA GLU A 116 2.92 -4.89 -19.34
C GLU A 116 4.03 -5.94 -19.24
N ASP A 117 4.96 -5.86 -20.19
CA ASP A 117 6.11 -6.73 -20.21
C ASP A 117 6.99 -6.40 -19.01
N VAL A 118 7.23 -7.41 -18.18
CA VAL A 118 8.23 -7.28 -17.11
C VAL A 118 9.57 -7.37 -17.80
N GLU A 119 10.37 -6.31 -17.73
CA GLU A 119 11.78 -6.39 -18.05
C GLU A 119 12.43 -7.41 -17.09
N ILE A 120 12.59 -8.63 -17.60
CA ILE A 120 13.31 -9.69 -16.92
C ILE A 120 14.78 -9.30 -17.03
N GLY A 121 15.45 -9.10 -15.89
CA GLY A 121 16.88 -8.83 -15.90
C GLY A 121 17.67 -9.98 -16.54
N PRO A 122 18.95 -9.79 -16.87
CA PRO A 122 19.79 -10.82 -17.50
C PRO A 122 19.81 -12.15 -16.73
N ASP A 123 19.56 -12.11 -15.41
CA ASP A 123 19.55 -13.27 -14.52
C ASP A 123 18.22 -14.06 -14.52
N GLY A 124 17.26 -13.71 -15.38
CA GLY A 124 15.93 -14.37 -15.40
C GLY A 124 15.03 -14.00 -14.22
N ASN A 125 15.51 -13.19 -13.28
CA ASN A 125 14.73 -12.70 -12.15
C ASN A 125 14.12 -11.32 -12.49
N PRO A 126 12.84 -11.08 -12.14
CA PRO A 126 12.29 -9.74 -12.24
C PRO A 126 13.14 -8.80 -11.39
N LEU A 127 13.39 -7.58 -11.88
CA LEU A 127 14.06 -6.51 -11.13
C LEU A 127 13.21 -6.15 -9.90
N VAL A 128 13.28 -6.97 -8.85
CA VAL A 128 12.67 -6.68 -7.57
C VAL A 128 13.44 -5.49 -7.01
N LYS A 129 12.91 -4.28 -7.20
CA LYS A 129 13.34 -3.10 -6.45
C LYS A 129 13.37 -3.53 -4.99
N LYS A 130 14.58 -3.70 -4.43
CA LYS A 130 14.77 -4.25 -3.08
C LYS A 130 13.89 -3.43 -2.15
N ARG A 131 12.80 -4.03 -1.65
CA ARG A 131 11.95 -3.43 -0.62
C ARG A 131 12.78 -3.39 0.65
N GLY A 132 13.55 -2.34 0.76
CA GLY A 132 14.35 -1.98 1.90
C GLY A 132 14.39 -0.47 1.91
N ARG A 133 14.31 0.10 3.11
CA ARG A 133 14.68 1.51 3.30
C ARG A 133 16.03 1.71 2.59
N PRO A 134 16.19 2.75 1.74
CA PRO A 134 17.47 3.00 1.10
C PRO A 134 18.55 2.93 2.17
N LYS A 135 19.62 2.17 1.89
CA LYS A 135 20.74 2.06 2.83
C LYS A 135 21.15 3.49 3.14
N LYS A 136 21.05 3.89 4.41
CA LYS A 136 21.47 5.24 4.81
C LYS A 136 22.93 5.39 4.35
N PRO A 137 23.28 6.48 3.67
CA PRO A 137 24.68 6.74 3.35
C PRO A 137 25.49 6.71 4.65
N LYS A 138 26.69 6.14 4.60
CA LYS A 138 27.62 6.19 5.73
C LYS A 138 28.09 7.65 5.84
N LEU A 139 27.44 8.40 6.72
CA LEU A 139 27.82 9.79 7.03
C LEU A 139 29.13 9.77 7.83
N THR A 140 29.99 10.76 7.58
CA THR A 140 31.19 10.97 8.40
C THR A 140 30.80 11.42 9.82
N PRO A 141 31.67 11.25 10.83
CA PRO A 141 31.38 11.68 12.20
C PRO A 141 30.98 13.15 12.31
N GLU A 142 31.60 14.04 11.52
CA GLU A 142 31.26 15.47 11.47
C GLU A 142 29.83 15.73 10.97
N GLN A 143 29.39 14.99 9.95
CA GLN A 143 28.04 15.14 9.41
C GLN A 143 26.97 14.62 10.38
N LEU A 144 27.31 13.66 11.24
CA LEU A 144 26.41 13.19 12.30
C LEU A 144 26.25 14.23 13.41
N ALA A 145 27.36 14.87 13.82
CA ALA A 145 27.33 15.96 14.81
C ALA A 145 26.46 17.13 14.34
N ALA A 146 26.61 17.56 13.08
CA ALA A 146 25.79 18.64 12.50
C ALA A 146 24.28 18.30 12.50
N ILE A 147 23.93 17.04 12.20
CA ILE A 147 22.52 16.58 12.23
C ILE A 147 21.97 16.53 13.66
N GLU A 148 22.80 16.17 14.65
CA GLU A 148 22.41 16.15 16.05
C GLU A 148 22.19 17.55 16.62
N GLU A 149 23.06 18.50 16.26
CA GLU A 149 22.91 19.91 16.63
C GLU A 149 21.64 20.52 16.01
N GLU A 150 21.37 20.26 14.74
CA GLU A 150 20.14 20.73 14.08
C GLU A 150 18.89 20.14 14.73
N LYS A 151 18.91 18.86 15.09
CA LYS A 151 17.81 18.21 15.82
C LYS A 151 17.62 18.81 17.20
N LYS A 152 18.70 19.11 17.93
CA LYS A 152 18.65 19.75 19.24
C LYS A 152 18.03 21.15 19.14
N LYS A 153 18.49 21.97 18.20
CA LYS A 153 17.93 23.30 17.92
C LYS A 153 16.44 23.25 17.55
N LYS A 154 16.04 22.26 16.74
CA LYS A 154 14.63 22.06 16.35
C LYS A 154 13.75 21.59 17.51
N LEU A 155 14.29 20.79 18.43
CA LEU A 155 13.58 20.37 19.64
C LEU A 155 13.43 21.55 20.62
N GLU A 156 14.45 22.36 20.80
CA GLU A 156 14.39 23.55 21.64
C GLU A 156 13.37 24.58 21.11
N ALA A 157 13.37 24.82 19.79
CA ALA A 157 12.37 25.68 19.15
C ALA A 157 10.93 25.17 19.36
N LYS A 158 10.70 23.86 19.23
CA LYS A 158 9.40 23.24 19.53
C LYS A 158 9.02 23.35 21.00
N HIS A 159 9.99 23.27 21.91
CA HIS A 159 9.76 23.43 23.34
C HIS A 159 9.35 24.87 23.67
N ARG A 160 10.06 25.88 23.13
CA ARG A 160 9.68 27.30 23.25
C ARG A 160 8.28 27.56 22.69
N GLN A 161 7.95 27.00 21.53
CA GLN A 161 6.62 27.17 20.93
C GLN A 161 5.50 26.56 21.79
N LYS A 162 5.75 25.44 22.48
CA LYS A 162 4.78 24.80 23.37
C LYS A 162 4.64 25.49 24.73
N CYS A 163 5.74 26.00 25.30
CA CYS A 163 5.71 26.72 26.57
C CYS A 163 5.18 28.16 26.41
N GLY A 164 5.39 28.81 25.27
CA GLY A 164 4.86 30.16 25.00
C GLY A 164 3.34 30.20 24.86
N THR A 165 2.70 29.10 24.44
CA THR A 165 1.23 29.04 24.29
C THR A 165 0.46 28.87 25.59
N ILE A 166 1.12 28.54 26.71
CA ILE A 166 0.44 28.35 28.01
C ILE A 166 0.33 29.67 28.76
N LYS A 167 1.34 30.56 28.69
CA LYS A 167 1.33 31.83 29.43
C LYS A 167 0.41 32.91 28.85
N ALA A 168 -0.06 32.79 27.62
CA ALA A 168 -0.92 33.80 27.00
C ALA A 168 -2.43 33.61 27.28
N LYS A 169 -2.84 32.49 27.91
CA LYS A 169 -4.25 32.24 28.24
C LYS A 169 -4.62 32.54 29.70
N ASP A 170 -3.62 32.66 30.58
CA ASP A 170 -3.86 32.82 32.02
C ASP A 170 -3.53 34.25 32.52
N ILE A 171 -3.36 35.24 31.62
CA ILE A 171 -2.99 36.63 31.98
C ILE A 171 -4.09 37.64 31.57
N TYR A 172 -5.27 37.19 31.14
CA TYR A 172 -6.36 38.08 30.71
C TYR A 172 -7.65 37.95 31.55
N GLU A 173 -7.55 37.60 32.83
CA GLU A 173 -8.72 37.65 33.74
C GLU A 173 -8.55 38.44 35.04
N ASP A 174 -7.36 38.93 35.43
CA ASP A 174 -7.20 39.63 36.72
C ASP A 174 -6.39 40.94 36.62
N VAL A 175 -6.94 41.97 35.94
CA VAL A 175 -6.44 43.36 36.06
C VAL A 175 -7.61 44.31 36.32
N GLU A 176 -8.21 44.19 37.50
CA GLU A 176 -8.83 45.28 38.24
C GLU A 176 -8.53 45.03 39.73
N GLY A 177 -7.57 45.75 40.30
CA GLY A 177 -7.29 45.66 41.74
C GLY A 177 -5.89 46.10 42.13
N ASP A 178 -5.82 47.35 42.60
CA ASP A 178 -4.93 47.87 43.63
C ASP A 178 -3.45 48.15 43.29
N GLU A 179 -3.23 49.45 43.08
CA GLU A 179 -2.02 50.17 43.46
C GLU A 179 -1.71 49.93 44.95
N GLU A 180 -0.50 49.48 45.27
CA GLU A 180 0.39 50.03 46.32
C GLU A 180 1.44 49.00 46.80
N GLU A 181 2.64 49.52 47.03
CA GLU A 181 3.73 49.05 47.89
C GLU A 181 4.85 48.09 47.40
N ALA A 182 6.08 48.56 47.74
CA ALA A 182 7.36 47.88 47.92
C ALA A 182 8.10 47.41 46.64
N GLU A 183 9.18 48.02 46.14
CA GLU A 183 10.37 48.58 46.80
C GLU A 183 10.90 47.66 47.91
N ILE A 184 11.76 46.68 47.55
CA ILE A 184 12.83 46.07 48.37
C ILE A 184 13.61 45.04 47.50
N GLU A 185 14.95 45.17 47.56
CA GLU A 185 15.99 44.16 47.25
C GLU A 185 16.42 43.91 45.78
N GLU A 186 17.07 44.92 45.21
CA GLU A 186 18.39 44.75 44.57
C GLU A 186 19.46 44.53 45.68
N GLU A 187 19.92 43.30 45.93
CA GLU A 187 21.26 42.97 46.47
C GLU A 187 21.36 41.46 46.74
N GLU A 188 21.61 40.64 45.72
CA GLU A 188 22.32 39.36 45.88
C GLU A 188 22.73 38.78 44.52
N GLU A 189 23.41 39.62 43.73
CA GLU A 189 24.31 39.14 42.69
C GLU A 189 25.74 39.18 43.26
N ALA A 190 26.53 38.15 42.99
CA ALA A 190 27.99 38.05 43.21
C ALA A 190 28.52 37.53 44.58
N ALA A 191 28.44 36.22 44.80
CA ALA A 191 29.52 35.48 45.46
C ALA A 191 29.44 33.98 45.11
N ALA A 192 30.61 33.35 44.92
CA ALA A 192 30.81 31.90 44.68
C ALA A 192 30.76 31.40 43.23
N ALA A 193 31.40 32.16 42.34
CA ALA A 193 32.09 31.62 41.17
C ALA A 193 33.60 31.61 41.43
N GLU A 194 34.10 30.67 42.24
CA GLU A 194 35.51 30.23 42.27
C GLU A 194 35.68 29.12 43.32
N GLU A 195 35.57 27.85 42.92
CA GLU A 195 36.41 26.81 43.55
C GLU A 195 36.59 25.60 42.62
N GLU A 196 37.81 25.52 42.09
CA GLU A 196 38.60 24.34 41.76
C GLU A 196 38.02 23.21 40.89
N ALA A 197 38.45 23.28 39.64
CA ALA A 197 38.93 22.10 38.92
C ALA A 197 40.15 21.48 39.64
N ALA A 198 40.03 20.26 40.15
CA ALA A 198 41.01 19.17 40.02
C ALA A 198 40.76 18.04 41.04
N LYS A 199 40.24 16.91 40.56
CA LYS A 199 40.78 15.59 40.95
C LYS A 199 40.28 14.50 39.99
N ALA A 200 41.28 13.92 39.35
CA ALA A 200 41.21 12.68 38.61
C ALA A 200 40.98 11.48 39.54
N ASP A 201 40.57 10.39 38.90
CA ASP A 201 40.77 8.99 39.27
C ASP A 201 39.99 8.41 40.46
N GLY A 202 39.08 7.48 40.13
CA GLY A 202 38.97 6.25 40.90
C GLY A 202 37.56 5.72 41.16
N LYS A 203 37.35 4.47 40.71
CA LYS A 203 36.48 3.44 41.29
C LYS A 203 34.97 3.50 41.04
N SER A 204 34.58 2.72 40.03
CA SER A 204 33.63 1.60 40.13
C SER A 204 32.63 1.67 41.29
N THR A 205 31.42 2.10 40.99
CA THR A 205 30.25 1.74 41.78
C THR A 205 29.28 1.03 40.85
N ASP A 206 29.23 -0.29 40.98
CA ASP A 206 28.15 -1.14 40.47
C ASP A 206 26.83 -0.60 41.03
N GLN A 207 26.17 0.24 40.24
CA GLN A 207 24.78 0.58 40.50
C GLN A 207 23.95 -0.63 40.12
N ASN A 208 23.65 -1.42 41.16
CA ASN A 208 22.44 -2.22 41.29
C ASN A 208 21.32 -1.63 40.44
N LEU A 209 21.08 -2.24 39.29
CA LEU A 209 19.84 -2.05 38.56
C LEU A 209 18.75 -2.65 39.44
N ASP A 210 17.97 -1.77 40.08
CA ASP A 210 16.70 -2.14 40.68
C ASP A 210 15.97 -3.10 39.74
N PRO A 211 15.51 -4.27 40.20
CA PRO A 211 14.81 -5.21 39.35
C PRO A 211 13.58 -4.50 38.81
N MET A 212 13.66 -4.12 37.53
CA MET A 212 12.65 -3.39 36.80
C MET A 212 11.28 -4.03 37.08
N VAL A 213 10.51 -3.39 37.98
CA VAL A 213 9.17 -3.85 38.36
C VAL A 213 8.35 -3.82 37.09
N LYS A 214 8.22 -5.00 36.46
CA LYS A 214 7.43 -5.17 35.24
C LYS A 214 6.00 -4.83 35.61
N ARG A 215 5.59 -3.58 35.34
CA ARG A 215 4.20 -3.16 35.47
C ARG A 215 3.35 -4.21 34.76
N PRO A 216 2.39 -4.86 35.43
CA PRO A 216 1.59 -5.92 34.84
C PRO A 216 0.90 -5.36 33.59
N ARG A 217 1.34 -5.83 32.42
CA ARG A 217 0.72 -5.49 31.15
C ARG A 217 -0.62 -6.22 31.08
N GLY A 218 -1.67 -5.54 31.55
CA GLY A 218 -3.05 -6.00 31.43
C GLY A 218 -3.96 -5.13 32.28
N ARG A 219 -5.05 -4.62 31.72
CA ARG A 219 -6.12 -4.04 32.53
C ARG A 219 -6.60 -5.10 33.52
N PRO A 220 -6.71 -4.77 34.82
CA PRO A 220 -7.38 -5.63 35.79
C PRO A 220 -8.76 -6.01 35.24
N ARG A 221 -9.17 -7.27 35.40
CA ARG A 221 -10.54 -7.67 35.07
C ARG A 221 -11.48 -6.95 36.05
N LYS A 222 -12.67 -6.57 35.58
CA LYS A 222 -13.69 -5.89 36.41
C LYS A 222 -14.07 -6.72 37.64
N ASP A 223 -13.85 -8.03 37.58
CA ASP A 223 -14.19 -8.99 38.63
C ASP A 223 -13.04 -9.25 39.63
N GLY A 224 -11.95 -8.47 39.61
CA GLY A 224 -10.83 -8.59 40.55
C GLY A 224 -9.93 -9.82 40.36
N LEU A 225 -10.27 -10.72 39.44
CA LEU A 225 -9.49 -11.92 39.15
C LEU A 225 -8.22 -11.62 38.32
N PRO A 226 -7.12 -12.36 38.53
CA PRO A 226 -5.89 -12.16 37.79
C PRO A 226 -6.09 -12.35 36.27
N PRO A 227 -5.29 -11.68 35.42
CA PRO A 227 -5.39 -11.81 33.97
C PRO A 227 -5.22 -13.27 33.54
N GLN A 228 -6.22 -13.82 32.84
CA GLN A 228 -6.12 -15.17 32.28
C GLN A 228 -4.91 -15.23 31.33
N GLN A 229 -3.92 -16.08 31.66
CA GLN A 229 -2.79 -16.32 30.79
C GLN A 229 -3.31 -16.79 29.43
N ARG A 230 -3.04 -16.00 28.38
CA ARG A 230 -3.38 -16.38 27.01
C ARG A 230 -2.69 -17.72 26.73
N LYS A 231 -3.48 -18.78 26.55
CA LYS A 231 -2.97 -20.09 26.13
C LYS A 231 -2.08 -19.86 24.91
N THR A 232 -0.78 -20.12 25.05
CA THR A 232 0.17 -20.03 23.94
C THR A 232 -0.37 -20.91 22.84
N ARG A 233 -0.76 -20.28 21.74
CA ARG A 233 -1.38 -20.91 20.58
C ARG A 233 -0.43 -22.01 20.12
N ARG A 234 -0.75 -23.28 20.44
CA ARG A 234 0.03 -24.47 20.10
C ARG A 234 0.54 -24.29 18.68
N GLY A 235 1.86 -24.26 18.53
CA GLY A 235 2.54 -24.01 17.27
C GLY A 235 1.87 -24.83 16.18
N ARG A 236 1.39 -24.14 15.14
CA ARG A 236 0.82 -24.76 13.95
C ARG A 236 1.94 -25.65 13.38
N ARG A 237 1.89 -26.96 13.65
CA ARG A 237 2.79 -27.97 13.08
C ARG A 237 2.86 -27.67 11.58
N ARG A 238 4.03 -27.22 11.11
CA ARG A 238 4.30 -27.11 9.67
C ARG A 238 4.05 -28.51 9.11
N LYS A 239 3.09 -28.63 8.17
CA LYS A 239 2.92 -29.86 7.38
C LYS A 239 4.27 -30.13 6.74
N VAL A 240 4.96 -31.15 7.25
CA VAL A 240 6.14 -31.73 6.60
C VAL A 240 5.69 -32.10 5.20
N GLY A 241 6.37 -31.52 4.20
CA GLY A 241 6.01 -31.70 2.80
C GLY A 241 5.96 -33.18 2.48
N ARG A 242 4.85 -33.62 1.86
CA ARG A 242 4.87 -34.90 1.16
C ARG A 242 5.98 -34.80 0.11
N PRO A 243 6.92 -35.77 0.04
CA PRO A 243 7.88 -35.81 -1.05
C PRO A 243 7.10 -35.85 -2.37
N ARG A 244 7.37 -34.88 -3.24
CA ARG A 244 6.86 -34.89 -4.62
C ARG A 244 7.30 -36.20 -5.24
N LYS A 245 6.35 -37.05 -5.64
CA LYS A 245 6.62 -38.16 -6.54
C LYS A 245 7.30 -37.57 -7.77
N ARG A 246 8.51 -38.04 -8.06
CA ARG A 246 9.20 -37.77 -9.32
C ARG A 246 8.27 -38.27 -10.45
N PRO A 247 8.01 -37.49 -11.51
CA PRO A 247 7.41 -38.08 -12.70
C PRO A 247 8.37 -39.14 -13.24
N LEU A 248 7.80 -40.31 -13.54
CA LEU A 248 8.48 -41.37 -14.29
C LEU A 248 9.05 -40.76 -15.58
N SER A 249 10.36 -40.90 -15.75
CA SER A 249 10.97 -40.96 -17.08
C SER A 249 10.61 -42.31 -17.72
N ASP A 250 10.71 -42.35 -19.05
CA ASP A 250 10.46 -43.45 -19.97
C ASP A 250 9.00 -43.43 -20.46
N SER A 251 8.70 -43.25 -21.75
CA SER A 251 9.34 -43.85 -22.92
C SER A 251 9.11 -43.03 -24.20
N GLU A 252 10.08 -43.15 -25.10
CA GLU A 252 10.04 -42.97 -26.56
C GLU A 252 8.62 -42.88 -27.16
N GLU A 253 8.25 -41.70 -27.67
CA GLU A 253 7.19 -41.59 -28.67
C GLU A 253 7.72 -40.81 -29.88
N GLU A 254 7.55 -41.48 -31.02
CA GLU A 254 8.07 -41.19 -32.35
C GLU A 254 7.83 -39.76 -32.81
N THR A 255 8.89 -39.20 -33.38
CA THR A 255 8.87 -38.00 -34.22
C THR A 255 7.98 -38.20 -35.45
N LYS A 256 6.69 -37.86 -35.35
CA LYS A 256 5.88 -37.56 -36.53
C LYS A 256 6.16 -36.12 -36.95
N GLN A 257 7.05 -35.97 -37.93
CA GLN A 257 7.22 -34.76 -38.71
C GLN A 257 5.87 -34.37 -39.33
N ILE A 258 5.17 -33.43 -38.69
CA ILE A 258 4.05 -32.75 -39.32
C ILE A 258 4.65 -31.72 -40.27
N LYS A 259 4.61 -32.05 -41.56
CA LYS A 259 4.96 -31.17 -42.68
C LYS A 259 3.90 -30.07 -42.74
N VAL A 260 4.17 -28.92 -42.11
CA VAL A 260 3.31 -27.74 -42.20
C VAL A 260 3.53 -27.09 -43.56
N PRO A 261 2.50 -26.95 -44.42
CA PRO A 261 2.65 -26.25 -45.68
C PRO A 261 2.84 -24.75 -45.41
N HIS A 262 3.95 -24.22 -45.93
CA HIS A 262 4.18 -22.79 -46.08
C HIS A 262 3.06 -22.18 -46.95
N TYR A 263 2.16 -21.43 -46.33
CA TYR A 263 1.41 -20.38 -47.01
C TYR A 263 1.61 -19.07 -46.27
N ILE A 264 2.66 -18.36 -46.70
CA ILE A 264 2.76 -16.93 -46.56
C ILE A 264 1.76 -16.35 -47.56
N ARG A 265 0.66 -15.76 -47.07
CA ARG A 265 -0.09 -14.74 -47.82
C ARG A 265 -0.05 -13.45 -47.03
N LEU A 266 0.88 -12.60 -47.45
CA LEU A 266 0.79 -11.15 -47.34
C LEU A 266 -0.61 -10.72 -47.80
N VAL A 267 -1.42 -10.25 -46.86
CA VAL A 267 -2.57 -9.39 -47.19
C VAL A 267 -2.21 -8.00 -46.67
N GLN A 268 -1.59 -7.25 -47.56
CA GLN A 268 -1.41 -5.82 -47.45
C GLN A 268 -2.75 -5.18 -47.85
N VAL A 269 -3.62 -4.90 -46.88
CA VAL A 269 -4.83 -4.09 -47.12
C VAL A 269 -4.47 -2.64 -46.85
N PHE A 270 -4.48 -1.87 -47.93
CA PHE A 270 -4.55 -0.41 -47.95
C PHE A 270 -5.75 0.07 -47.13
N PHE A 271 -5.52 0.84 -46.08
CA PHE A 271 -6.55 1.71 -45.49
C PHE A 271 -6.29 3.13 -46.01
N SER A 272 -6.89 3.42 -47.16
CA SER A 272 -7.02 4.77 -47.69
C SER A 272 -8.31 5.38 -47.12
N ASP A 273 -8.17 6.56 -46.53
CA ASP A 273 -9.15 7.66 -46.52
C ASP A 273 -10.56 7.38 -45.99
N PHE A 274 -10.71 7.48 -44.66
CA PHE A 274 -11.98 7.85 -44.05
C PHE A 274 -11.91 9.29 -43.55
N GLN A 275 -12.44 10.23 -44.33
CA GLN A 275 -12.68 11.61 -43.88
C GLN A 275 -14.06 11.69 -43.20
N PRO A 276 -14.16 12.25 -41.98
CA PRO A 276 -15.45 12.55 -41.38
C PRO A 276 -16.04 13.80 -42.05
N SER A 277 -17.20 13.64 -42.68
CA SER A 277 -18.02 14.78 -43.10
C SER A 277 -18.62 15.45 -41.87
N ASN A 278 -18.31 16.73 -41.70
CA ASN A 278 -19.01 17.62 -40.80
C ASN A 278 -20.46 17.79 -41.29
N TYR A 279 -21.42 17.46 -40.45
CA TYR A 279 -22.78 17.98 -40.56
C TYR A 279 -23.02 18.93 -39.38
N THR A 280 -23.14 20.21 -39.74
CA THR A 280 -23.79 21.29 -39.00
C THR A 280 -25.29 21.07 -38.90
#